data_AF-A0A7W7AXX3-F1
#
_entry.id   AF-A0A7W7AXX3-F1
#
_cell.length_a   1.000
_cell.length_b   1.000
_cell.length_c   1.000
_cell.angle_alpha   90.00
_cell.angle_beta   90.00
_cell.angle_gamma   90.00
#
_symmetry.space_group_name_H-M   'P 1'
#
loop_
_entity.id
_entity.type
_entity.pdbx_description
1 polymer ?
#
loop_
_entity_poly.entity_id
_entity_poly.type
_entity_poly.pdbx_seq_one_letter_code
_entity_poly.pdbx_strand_id
1 'polypeptide(L)'
;MTDIVPPDACTTMPEIRAAIDALDREIVALLAKRMRYIEAAARVKTARGAVRDEARKADVIAKACAAADAHGLSREHVAAIYELLVERSIAHEFRVFDSVEA
;
A
#
# COMPACT_ATOMS: atom_id res chain seq x y z
N MET A 1 9.48 -2.72 -20.67
CA MET A 1 10.18 -1.79 -19.76
C MET A 1 9.98 -0.42 -20.36
N THR A 2 9.21 0.46 -19.73
CA THR A 2 9.19 1.87 -20.16
C THR A 2 10.56 2.43 -19.78
N ASP A 3 11.29 2.98 -20.76
CA ASP A 3 12.56 3.67 -20.49
C ASP A 3 12.25 4.95 -19.71
N ILE A 4 12.24 4.81 -18.38
CA ILE A 4 12.17 5.93 -17.47
C ILE A 4 13.57 6.53 -17.43
N VAL A 5 13.69 7.81 -17.80
CA VAL A 5 14.95 8.55 -17.67
C VAL A 5 15.36 8.53 -16.19
N PRO A 6 16.59 8.09 -15.85
CA PRO A 6 17.06 8.10 -14.47
C PRO A 6 16.95 9.50 -13.86
N PRO A 7 16.63 9.64 -12.55
CA PRO A 7 16.46 10.95 -11.92
C PRO A 7 17.62 11.92 -12.17
N ASP A 8 18.86 11.44 -12.08
CA ASP A 8 20.07 12.23 -12.28
C ASP A 8 20.33 12.62 -13.75
N ALA A 9 19.62 12.01 -14.70
CA ALA A 9 19.72 12.27 -16.14
C ALA A 9 18.57 13.14 -16.68
N CYS A 10 17.54 13.39 -15.86
CA CYS A 10 16.44 14.29 -16.24
C CYS A 10 16.95 15.72 -16.37
N THR A 11 16.66 16.38 -17.50
CA THR A 11 17.04 17.77 -17.73
C THR A 11 15.84 18.71 -17.88
N THR A 12 14.64 18.14 -18.04
CA THR A 12 13.40 18.91 -18.24
C THR A 12 12.26 18.44 -17.35
N MET A 13 11.33 19.35 -17.02
CA MET A 13 10.13 19.01 -16.26
C MET A 13 9.22 17.94 -16.91
N PRO A 14 9.05 17.91 -18.26
CA PRO A 14 8.32 16.83 -18.92
C PRO A 14 8.92 15.44 -18.67
N GLU A 15 10.25 15.30 -18.69
CA GLU A 15 10.92 14.01 -18.40
C GLU A 15 10.65 13.56 -16.97
N ILE A 16 10.79 14.47 -16.00
CA ILE A 16 10.53 14.20 -14.58
C ILE A 16 9.08 13.75 -14.37
N ARG A 17 8.11 14.45 -14.97
CA ARG A 17 6.69 14.10 -14.84
C ARG A 17 6.37 12.75 -15.46
N ALA A 18 6.91 12.47 -16.66
CA ALA A 18 6.72 11.19 -17.31
C ALA A 18 7.28 10.02 -16.48
N ALA A 19 8.43 10.23 -15.82
CA ALA A 19 9.02 9.28 -14.90
C ALA A 19 8.12 9.03 -13.67
N ILE A 20 7.63 10.09 -13.03
CA ILE A 20 6.71 10.00 -11.88
C ILE A 20 5.41 9.29 -12.28
N ASP A 21 4.80 9.69 -13.39
CA ASP A 21 3.55 9.07 -13.88
C ASP A 21 3.74 7.55 -14.12
N ALA A 22 4.92 7.13 -14.56
CA ALA A 22 5.25 5.72 -14.73
C ALA A 22 5.37 4.99 -13.39
N LEU A 23 6.07 5.58 -12.43
CA LEU A 23 6.18 5.04 -11.07
C LEU A 23 4.81 4.95 -10.38
N ASP A 24 3.97 5.96 -10.53
CA ASP A 24 2.62 5.97 -9.95
C ASP A 24 1.75 4.84 -10.50
N ARG A 25 1.87 4.51 -11.80
CA ARG A 25 1.19 3.33 -12.37
C ARG A 25 1.66 2.03 -11.73
N GLU A 26 2.95 1.90 -11.45
CA GLU A 26 3.51 0.73 -10.76
C GLU A 26 3.04 0.66 -9.30
N ILE A 27 3.03 1.79 -8.59
CA ILE A 27 2.50 1.88 -7.22
C ILE A 27 1.04 1.44 -7.19
N VAL A 28 0.19 1.95 -8.09
CA VAL A 28 -1.22 1.57 -8.17
C VAL A 28 -1.38 0.07 -8.46
N ALA A 29 -0.57 -0.50 -9.35
CA ALA A 29 -0.60 -1.94 -9.64
C ALA A 29 -0.21 -2.78 -8.41
N LEU A 30 0.79 -2.35 -7.64
CA LEU A 30 1.19 -2.99 -6.39
C LEU A 30 0.10 -2.88 -5.32
N LEU A 31 -0.55 -1.74 -5.20
CA LEU A 31 -1.70 -1.55 -4.30
C LEU A 31 -2.85 -2.49 -4.67
N ALA A 32 -3.19 -2.62 -5.95
CA ALA A 32 -4.21 -3.56 -6.42
C ALA A 32 -3.84 -5.01 -6.08
N LYS A 33 -2.58 -5.41 -6.27
CA LYS A 33 -2.08 -6.74 -5.87
C LYS A 33 -2.21 -6.95 -4.36
N ARG A 34 -1.86 -5.94 -3.55
CA ARG A 34 -2.01 -5.97 -2.09
C ARG A 34 -3.48 -6.16 -1.68
N MET A 35 -4.41 -5.46 -2.34
CA MET A 35 -5.84 -5.58 -2.05
C MET A 35 -6.40 -6.97 -2.31
N ARG A 36 -5.91 -7.69 -3.32
CA ARG A 36 -6.30 -9.10 -3.54
C ARG A 36 -5.93 -10.03 -2.38
N TYR A 37 -4.86 -9.72 -1.63
CA TYR A 37 -4.54 -10.45 -0.41
C TYR A 37 -5.47 -10.09 0.75
N ILE A 38 -5.97 -8.86 0.81
CA ILE A 38 -6.98 -8.45 1.78
C ILE A 38 -8.31 -9.19 1.51
N GLU A 39 -8.72 -9.29 0.25
CA GLU A 39 -9.87 -10.12 -0.14
C GLU A 39 -9.68 -11.60 0.24
N ALA A 40 -8.45 -12.13 0.10
CA ALA A 40 -8.15 -13.49 0.55
C ALA A 40 -8.24 -13.63 2.07
N ALA A 41 -7.79 -12.63 2.83
CA ALA A 41 -7.92 -12.61 4.28
C ALA A 41 -9.40 -12.62 4.71
N ALA A 42 -10.25 -11.82 4.05
CA ALA A 42 -11.70 -11.79 4.30
C ALA A 42 -12.34 -13.18 4.15
N ARG A 43 -11.94 -13.96 3.13
CA ARG A 43 -12.47 -15.33 2.91
C ARG A 43 -12.02 -16.36 3.94
N VAL A 44 -10.91 -16.12 4.64
CA VAL A 44 -10.32 -17.07 5.58
C VAL A 44 -10.71 -16.77 7.02
N LYS A 45 -11.01 -15.49 7.34
CA LYS A 45 -11.49 -15.11 8.66
C LYS A 45 -12.87 -15.72 8.91
N THR A 46 -13.09 -16.19 10.13
CA THR A 46 -14.34 -16.86 10.55
C THR A 46 -15.21 -15.97 11.44
N ALA A 47 -14.71 -14.80 11.83
CA ALA A 47 -15.40 -13.89 12.72
C ALA A 47 -15.17 -12.45 12.27
N ARG A 48 -16.26 -11.68 12.21
CA ARG A 48 -16.23 -10.27 11.85
C ARG A 48 -15.30 -9.44 12.75
N GLY A 49 -15.21 -9.78 14.03
CA GLY A 49 -14.32 -9.14 14.99
C GLY A 49 -12.83 -9.33 14.68
N ALA A 50 -12.46 -10.37 13.93
CA ALA A 50 -11.08 -10.61 13.51
C ALA A 50 -10.66 -9.76 12.29
N VAL A 51 -11.60 -9.06 11.64
CA VAL A 51 -11.29 -8.20 10.49
C VAL A 51 -10.37 -7.05 10.91
N ARG A 52 -10.67 -6.40 12.04
CA ARG A 52 -9.83 -5.33 12.61
C ARG A 52 -8.92 -5.90 13.71
N ASP A 53 -7.64 -5.96 13.43
CA ASP A 53 -6.59 -6.37 14.35
C ASP A 53 -5.58 -5.21 14.52
N GLU A 54 -5.66 -4.54 15.67
CA GLU A 54 -4.80 -3.38 15.99
C GLU A 54 -3.33 -3.77 16.13
N ALA A 55 -3.03 -4.96 16.66
CA ALA A 55 -1.67 -5.44 16.79
C ALA A 55 -1.07 -5.70 15.40
N ARG A 56 -1.85 -6.32 14.50
CA ARG A 56 -1.42 -6.53 13.11
C ARG A 56 -1.22 -5.21 12.38
N LYS A 57 -2.10 -4.23 12.56
CA LYS A 57 -1.97 -2.89 11.97
C LYS A 57 -0.68 -2.20 12.42
N ALA A 58 -0.41 -2.18 13.73
CA ALA A 58 0.81 -1.59 14.29
C ALA A 58 2.07 -2.27 13.71
N ASP A 59 2.07 -3.60 13.57
CA ASP A 59 3.18 -4.35 12.98
C ASP A 59 3.40 -4.01 11.49
N VAL A 60 2.33 -3.83 10.69
CA VAL A 60 2.48 -3.40 9.28
C VAL A 60 3.18 -2.04 9.20
N ILE A 61 2.73 -1.07 10.00
CA ILE A 61 3.26 0.30 9.97
C ILE A 61 4.72 0.32 10.45
N ALA A 62 5.04 -0.41 11.52
CA ALA A 62 6.41 -0.52 12.03
C ALA A 62 7.37 -1.10 10.98
N LYS A 63 6.95 -2.17 10.29
CA LYS A 63 7.74 -2.78 9.20
C LYS A 63 7.93 -1.83 8.02
N ALA A 64 6.90 -1.07 7.65
CA ALA A 64 6.99 -0.06 6.61
C ALA A 64 7.97 1.07 6.99
N CYS A 65 7.93 1.54 8.24
CA CYS A 65 8.88 2.53 8.73
C CYS A 65 10.32 2.02 8.73
N ALA A 66 10.55 0.75 9.12
CA ALA A 66 11.88 0.14 9.04
C ALA A 66 12.39 0.03 7.60
N ALA A 67 11.50 -0.28 6.64
CA ALA A 67 11.85 -0.26 5.23
C ALA A 67 12.16 1.15 4.72
N ALA A 68 11.45 2.17 5.23
CA ALA A 68 11.69 3.57 4.88
C ALA A 68 13.15 4.00 5.18
N ASP A 69 13.68 3.57 6.32
CA ASP A 69 15.07 3.87 6.71
C ASP A 69 16.09 3.38 5.69
N ALA A 70 15.88 2.17 5.16
CA ALA A 70 16.77 1.57 4.17
C ALA A 70 16.80 2.33 2.84
N HIS A 71 15.80 3.18 2.59
CA HIS A 71 15.66 3.99 1.39
C HIS A 71 15.84 5.50 1.65
N GLY A 72 16.25 5.90 2.87
CA GLY A 72 16.42 7.31 3.22
C GLY A 72 15.12 8.11 3.27
N LEU A 73 13.98 7.45 3.43
CA LEU A 73 12.67 8.09 3.53
C LEU A 73 12.32 8.43 4.99
N SER A 74 11.58 9.52 5.19
CA SER A 74 11.08 9.89 6.51
C SER A 74 10.11 8.83 7.05
N ARG A 75 10.40 8.31 8.26
CA ARG A 75 9.53 7.38 8.98
C ARG A 75 8.13 7.95 9.17
N GLU A 76 8.02 9.22 9.54
CA GLU A 76 6.74 9.90 9.76
C GLU A 76 5.91 9.93 8.48
N HIS A 77 6.56 10.26 7.36
CA HIS A 77 5.91 10.30 6.05
C HIS A 77 5.37 8.93 5.64
N VAL A 78 6.19 7.88 5.78
CA VAL A 78 5.77 6.51 5.45
C VAL A 78 4.69 6.01 6.41
N ALA A 79 4.79 6.33 7.70
CA ALA A 79 3.78 5.98 8.69
C ALA A 79 2.40 6.56 8.31
N ALA A 80 2.33 7.83 7.91
CA ALA A 80 1.07 8.48 7.52
C ALA A 80 0.42 7.81 6.29
N ILE A 81 1.22 7.44 5.28
CA ILE A 81 0.72 6.73 4.09
C ILE A 81 0.21 5.34 4.48
N TYR A 82 0.97 4.61 5.29
CA TYR A 82 0.60 3.25 5.68
C TYR A 82 -0.58 3.19 6.64
N GLU A 83 -0.76 4.19 7.50
CA GLU A 83 -1.95 4.35 8.33
C GLU A 83 -3.22 4.40 7.44
N LEU A 84 -3.24 5.30 6.45
CA LEU A 84 -4.35 5.41 5.52
C LEU A 84 -4.54 4.13 4.71
N LEU A 85 -3.46 3.54 4.20
CA LEU A 85 -3.52 2.31 3.42
C LEU A 85 -4.13 1.15 4.22
N VAL A 86 -3.73 0.97 5.48
CA VAL A 86 -4.24 -0.11 6.34
C VAL A 86 -5.70 0.15 6.71
N GLU A 87 -6.09 1.37 7.06
CA GLU A 87 -7.49 1.70 7.36
C GLU A 87 -8.41 1.47 6.15
N ARG A 88 -7.97 1.84 4.94
CA ARG A 88 -8.70 1.53 3.70
C ARG A 88 -8.77 0.04 3.42
N SER A 89 -7.73 -0.71 3.79
CA SER A 89 -7.70 -2.17 3.66
C SER A 89 -8.73 -2.82 4.57
N ILE A 90 -8.75 -2.43 5.86
CA ILE A 90 -9.72 -2.93 6.85
C ILE A 90 -11.15 -2.62 6.39
N ALA A 91 -11.42 -1.39 5.94
CA ALA A 91 -12.74 -1.01 5.45
C ALA A 91 -13.17 -1.82 4.21
N HIS A 92 -12.26 -2.11 3.29
CA HIS A 92 -12.56 -2.98 2.16
C HIS A 92 -12.75 -4.43 2.60
N GLU A 93 -11.93 -4.92 3.53
CA GLU A 93 -12.02 -6.28 4.06
C GLU A 93 -13.39 -6.54 4.71
N PHE A 94 -13.91 -5.59 5.50
CA PHE A 94 -15.27 -5.68 6.05
C PHE A 94 -16.32 -5.85 4.95
N ARG A 95 -16.26 -5.05 3.87
CA ARG A 95 -17.22 -5.17 2.77
C ARG A 95 -17.17 -6.54 2.10
N VAL A 96 -15.97 -7.09 1.90
CA VAL A 96 -15.79 -8.41 1.30
C VAL A 96 -16.26 -9.51 2.25
N PHE A 97 -15.86 -9.45 3.52
CA PHE A 97 -16.29 -10.39 4.56
C PHE A 97 -17.81 -10.45 4.66
N ASP A 98 -18.45 -9.28 4.82
CA ASP A 98 -19.91 -9.16 4.94
C ASP A 98 -20.64 -9.66 3.68
N SER A 99 -20.00 -9.66 2.51
CA SER A 99 -20.56 -10.20 1.26
C SER A 99 -20.39 -11.71 1.08
N VAL A 100 -19.44 -12.33 1.78
CA VAL A 100 -19.18 -13.78 1.72
C VAL A 100 -20.02 -14.54 2.74
N GLU A 101 -20.35 -13.90 3.86
CA GLU A 101 -21.20 -14.45 4.93
C GLU A 101 -22.72 -14.29 4.66
N ALA A 102 -23.10 -13.50 3.66
CA ALA A 102 -24.49 -13.31 3.23
C ALA A 102 -24.96 -14.40 2.27
#